data_AF-W2Q0S4-F1
#
_entry.id   AF-W2Q0S4-F1
#
_cell.length_a   1.000
_cell.length_b   1.000
_cell.length_c   1.000
_cell.angle_alpha   90.00
_cell.angle_beta   90.00
_cell.angle_gamma   90.00
#
_symmetry.space_group_name_H-M   'P 1'
#
loop_
_entity.id
_entity.type
_entity.pdbx_description
1 polymer ?
#
loop_
_entity_poly.entity_id
_entity_poly.type
_entity_poly.pdbx_seq_one_letter_code
_entity_poly.pdbx_strand_id
1 'polypeptide(L)'
;MDQHNVPLKKALRAQTEVEWTFISLGWVMDYIVPSTNRNHPNPGPFHPLDLESRTMTIPGTGNDVFSTTSARDVAKVIAELLKSTNKWRPYTYVQGMQTTWLQLAELVKTVGGVSDLKVSFEPIDEIKAALEKKESPQAALLAEFKMLVPSGRCTFDQEKVKRDRVEHFPNVHLRTAQELLEEVKQDPKVII
;
A
#
# COMPACT_ATOMS: atom_id res chain seq x y z
N MET A 1 8.47 9.34 -11.03
CA MET A 1 7.55 8.62 -11.93
C MET A 1 8.10 7.21 -12.03
N ASP A 2 7.33 6.20 -11.63
CA ASP A 2 7.79 4.81 -11.51
C ASP A 2 8.34 4.28 -12.84
N GLN A 3 9.65 4.04 -12.92
CA GLN A 3 10.32 3.59 -14.15
C GLN A 3 9.99 2.14 -14.47
N HIS A 4 9.50 1.40 -13.49
CA HIS A 4 9.01 0.03 -13.65
C HIS A 4 7.75 0.05 -14.54
N ASN A 5 7.77 -0.77 -15.59
CA ASN A 5 6.67 -0.97 -16.54
C ASN A 5 6.41 0.14 -17.58
N VAL A 6 7.35 1.06 -17.83
CA VAL A 6 7.20 2.07 -18.90
C VAL A 6 6.96 1.44 -20.28
N PRO A 7 7.69 0.40 -20.73
CA PRO A 7 7.43 -0.25 -22.00
C PRO A 7 6.02 -0.85 -22.10
N LEU A 8 5.57 -1.54 -21.04
CA LEU A 8 4.22 -2.11 -20.96
C LEU A 8 3.14 -1.02 -21.03
N LYS A 9 3.29 0.07 -20.26
CA LYS A 9 2.38 1.22 -20.29
C LYS A 9 2.31 1.84 -21.68
N LYS A 10 3.44 1.95 -22.38
CA LYS A 10 3.49 2.49 -23.75
C LYS A 10 2.78 1.56 -24.73
N ALA A 11 3.03 0.25 -24.64
CA ALA A 11 2.39 -0.75 -25.50
C ALA A 11 0.87 -0.76 -25.32
N LEU A 12 0.37 -0.83 -24.08
CA LEU A 12 -1.07 -0.82 -23.79
C LEU A 12 -1.77 0.46 -24.27
N ARG A 13 -1.11 1.61 -24.21
CA ARG A 13 -1.65 2.90 -24.71
C ARG A 13 -1.65 3.01 -26.24
N ALA A 14 -0.79 2.27 -26.92
CA ALA A 14 -0.64 2.34 -28.38
C ALA A 14 -1.63 1.42 -29.12
N GLN A 15 -2.47 0.69 -28.40
CA GLN A 15 -3.37 -0.32 -28.94
C GLN A 15 -4.80 -0.14 -28.41
N THR A 16 -5.77 -0.77 -29.08
CA THR A 16 -7.20 -0.77 -28.69
C THR A 16 -7.83 -2.17 -28.74
N GLU A 17 -7.03 -3.22 -28.94
CA GLU A 17 -7.46 -4.62 -29.03
C GLU A 17 -7.85 -5.20 -27.67
N VAL A 18 -7.19 -4.74 -26.61
CA VAL A 18 -7.49 -5.12 -25.22
C VAL A 18 -7.84 -3.89 -24.40
N GLU A 19 -8.90 -4.03 -23.59
CA GLU A 19 -9.23 -3.06 -22.55
C GLU A 19 -8.34 -3.30 -21.32
N TRP A 20 -7.87 -2.23 -20.69
CA TRP A 20 -6.86 -2.33 -19.62
C TRP A 20 -6.98 -1.20 -18.60
N THR A 21 -6.49 -1.48 -17.39
CA THR A 21 -6.28 -0.51 -16.33
C THR A 21 -5.11 -0.95 -15.43
N PHE A 22 -4.36 0.00 -14.88
CA PHE A 22 -3.44 -0.25 -13.78
C PHE A 22 -4.15 0.02 -12.45
N ILE A 23 -4.24 -1.01 -11.60
CA ILE A 23 -4.78 -0.87 -10.26
C ILE A 23 -3.79 -0.10 -9.38
N SER A 24 -4.20 1.09 -8.95
CA SER A 24 -3.45 1.92 -8.01
C SER A 24 -4.02 1.71 -6.62
N LEU A 25 -3.34 0.92 -5.79
CA LEU A 25 -3.82 0.49 -4.46
C LEU A 25 -3.11 1.15 -3.28
N GLY A 26 -2.01 1.86 -3.55
CA GLY A 26 -1.16 2.47 -2.52
C GLY A 26 -0.25 1.42 -1.89
N TRP A 27 -0.14 1.41 -0.57
CA TRP A 27 0.50 0.32 0.16
C TRP A 27 -0.45 -0.84 0.43
N VAL A 28 0.09 -2.07 0.44
CA VAL A 28 -0.65 -3.24 0.91
C VAL A 28 -0.78 -3.16 2.43
N MET A 29 -2.01 -3.10 2.91
CA MET A 29 -2.32 -2.84 4.32
C MET A 29 -2.02 -4.04 5.23
N ASP A 30 -2.12 -5.25 4.69
CA ASP A 30 -2.03 -6.54 5.41
C ASP A 30 -0.65 -6.79 6.06
N TYR A 31 0.34 -5.91 5.82
CA TYR A 31 1.62 -5.96 6.50
C TYR A 31 1.56 -5.53 7.98
N ILE A 32 0.44 -4.96 8.43
CA ILE A 32 0.20 -4.61 9.85
C ILE A 32 -0.24 -5.79 10.72
N VAL A 33 -0.52 -6.95 10.13
CA VAL A 33 -0.88 -8.18 10.85
C VAL A 33 0.20 -9.26 10.65
N PRO A 34 0.24 -10.29 11.52
CA PRO A 34 1.21 -11.37 11.40
C PRO A 34 1.16 -12.08 10.03
N SER A 35 2.30 -12.65 9.62
CA SER A 35 2.42 -13.37 8.35
C SER A 35 1.52 -14.59 8.24
N THR A 36 1.11 -15.17 9.38
CA THR A 36 0.16 -16.28 9.46
C THR A 36 -1.28 -15.89 9.14
N ASN A 37 -1.62 -14.60 9.17
CA ASN A 37 -2.96 -14.08 8.90
C ASN A 37 -3.14 -13.62 7.44
N ARG A 38 -2.18 -13.88 6.55
CA ARG A 38 -2.19 -13.38 5.17
C ARG A 38 -1.70 -14.43 4.18
N ASN A 39 -2.10 -14.27 2.91
CA ASN A 39 -1.75 -15.18 1.82
C ASN A 39 -0.47 -14.78 1.04
N HIS A 40 0.31 -13.83 1.55
CA HIS A 40 1.50 -13.33 0.87
C HIS A 40 2.69 -13.17 1.83
N PRO A 41 3.93 -13.26 1.31
CA PRO A 41 5.13 -13.30 2.15
C PRO A 41 5.38 -12.00 2.91
N ASN A 42 6.31 -12.08 3.87
CA ASN A 42 6.84 -10.92 4.56
C ASN A 42 7.65 -10.04 3.59
N PRO A 43 7.36 -8.72 3.52
CA PRO A 43 8.12 -7.81 2.69
C PRO A 43 9.52 -7.58 3.27
N GLY A 44 9.80 -8.03 4.49
CA GLY A 44 11.08 -7.83 5.16
C GLY A 44 11.40 -6.34 5.24
N PRO A 45 12.63 -5.92 4.85
CA PRO A 45 13.06 -4.53 5.03
C PRO A 45 12.31 -3.55 4.13
N PHE A 46 11.57 -4.02 3.12
CA PHE A 46 10.85 -3.13 2.20
C PHE A 46 9.67 -2.41 2.86
N HIS A 47 9.14 -2.91 3.98
CA HIS A 47 8.06 -2.25 4.72
C HIS A 47 8.61 -1.62 6.02
N PRO A 48 8.16 -0.40 6.41
CA PRO A 48 8.66 0.26 7.62
C PRO A 48 8.44 -0.52 8.91
N LEU A 49 7.34 -1.25 9.01
CA LEU A 49 6.98 -2.06 10.18
C LEU A 49 7.52 -3.48 10.08
N ASP A 50 8.25 -3.90 11.10
CA ASP A 50 8.65 -5.27 11.37
C ASP A 50 8.00 -5.74 12.68
N LEU A 51 7.00 -6.62 12.55
CA LEU A 51 6.26 -7.18 13.67
C LEU A 51 7.05 -8.22 14.47
N GLU A 52 8.06 -8.86 13.87
CA GLU A 52 8.89 -9.86 14.55
C GLU A 52 9.84 -9.18 15.54
N SER A 53 10.54 -8.14 15.08
CA SER A 53 11.39 -7.33 15.95
C SER A 53 10.64 -6.26 16.75
N ARG A 54 9.34 -6.06 16.47
CA ARG A 54 8.49 -5.00 17.05
C ARG A 54 9.13 -3.62 16.88
N THR A 55 9.63 -3.37 15.67
CA THR A 55 10.21 -2.08 15.30
C THR A 55 9.48 -1.48 14.11
N MET A 56 9.50 -0.15 14.04
CA MET A 56 9.07 0.59 12.86
C MET A 56 10.11 1.65 12.52
N THR A 57 10.71 1.55 11.33
CA THR A 57 11.69 2.53 10.84
C THR A 57 11.03 3.38 9.76
N ILE A 58 10.60 4.58 10.14
CA ILE A 58 9.75 5.44 9.32
C ILE A 58 10.62 6.37 8.46
N PRO A 59 10.44 6.40 7.13
CA PRO A 59 11.07 7.40 6.27
C PRO A 59 10.58 8.82 6.57
N GLY A 60 11.51 9.73 6.84
CA GLY A 60 11.22 11.15 7.08
C GLY A 60 10.49 11.39 8.39
N THR A 61 9.45 12.23 8.36
CA THR A 61 8.71 12.63 9.57
C THR A 61 7.62 11.64 9.98
N GLY A 62 7.21 10.78 9.05
CA GLY A 62 6.07 9.88 9.23
C GLY A 62 4.68 10.53 9.13
N ASN A 63 4.58 11.84 8.89
CA ASN A 63 3.32 12.57 8.76
C ASN A 63 2.80 12.66 7.32
N ASP A 64 3.57 12.22 6.33
CA ASP A 64 3.15 12.25 4.93
C ASP A 64 1.93 11.35 4.74
N VAL A 65 0.88 11.93 4.15
CA VAL A 65 -0.40 11.25 3.93
C VAL A 65 -0.30 10.32 2.74
N PHE A 66 -0.74 9.07 2.91
CA PHE A 66 -0.77 8.08 1.84
C PHE A 66 -2.00 7.17 1.89
N SER A 67 -2.22 6.47 0.79
CA SER A 67 -3.29 5.48 0.61
C SER A 67 -2.78 4.08 0.89
N THR A 68 -3.60 3.29 1.57
CA THR A 68 -3.34 1.87 1.81
C THR A 68 -4.63 1.06 1.64
N THR A 69 -4.51 -0.18 1.19
CA THR A 69 -5.65 -1.06 0.89
C THR A 69 -5.28 -2.52 1.17
N SER A 70 -6.22 -3.31 1.71
CA SER A 70 -6.02 -4.76 1.83
C SER A 70 -5.93 -5.44 0.47
N ALA A 71 -5.01 -6.38 0.32
CA ALA A 71 -4.85 -7.18 -0.89
C ALA A 71 -6.13 -7.95 -1.24
N ARG A 72 -6.84 -8.48 -0.25
CA ARG A 72 -8.10 -9.19 -0.48
C ARG A 72 -9.22 -8.27 -0.94
N ASP A 73 -9.26 -7.04 -0.43
CA ASP A 73 -10.26 -6.06 -0.87
C ASP A 73 -9.96 -5.56 -2.29
N VAL A 74 -8.68 -5.41 -2.65
CA VAL A 74 -8.28 -5.19 -4.05
C VAL A 74 -8.77 -6.34 -4.94
N ALA A 75 -8.65 -7.60 -4.51
CA ALA A 75 -9.17 -8.74 -5.28
C ALA A 75 -10.70 -8.69 -5.48
N LYS A 76 -11.46 -8.29 -4.45
CA LYS A 76 -12.91 -8.05 -4.58
C LYS A 76 -13.21 -6.94 -5.59
N VAL A 77 -12.46 -5.83 -5.55
CA VAL A 77 -12.60 -4.74 -6.52
C VAL A 77 -12.29 -5.20 -7.93
N ILE A 78 -11.25 -6.00 -8.14
CA ILE A 78 -10.94 -6.58 -9.45
C ILE A 78 -12.10 -7.44 -9.95
N ALA A 79 -12.70 -8.26 -9.09
CA ALA A 79 -13.86 -9.06 -9.45
C ALA A 79 -15.08 -8.21 -9.86
N GLU A 80 -15.30 -7.06 -9.22
CA GLU A 80 -16.35 -6.12 -9.63
C GLU A 80 -16.00 -5.33 -10.90
N LEU A 81 -14.74 -4.95 -11.08
CA LEU A 81 -14.27 -4.30 -12.31
C LEU A 81 -14.53 -5.15 -13.55
N LEU A 82 -14.31 -6.47 -13.45
CA LEU A 82 -14.57 -7.43 -14.52
C LEU A 82 -16.08 -7.56 -14.86
N LYS A 83 -16.97 -7.21 -13.93
CA LYS A 83 -18.43 -7.19 -14.16
C LYS A 83 -18.92 -5.81 -14.61
N SER A 84 -18.12 -4.77 -14.44
CA SER A 84 -18.48 -3.40 -14.76
C SER A 84 -18.66 -3.23 -16.27
N THR A 85 -19.75 -2.59 -16.68
CA THR A 85 -19.98 -2.20 -18.08
C THR A 85 -19.32 -0.86 -18.43
N ASN A 86 -18.82 -0.15 -17.42
CA ASN A 86 -18.14 1.14 -17.60
C ASN A 86 -16.74 0.94 -18.16
N LYS A 87 -16.36 1.79 -19.11
CA LYS A 87 -15.02 1.75 -19.69
C LYS A 87 -13.94 2.02 -18.65
N TRP A 88 -12.90 1.20 -18.67
CA TRP A 88 -11.77 1.36 -17.77
C TRP A 88 -10.90 2.52 -18.22
N ARG A 89 -10.48 3.33 -17.25
CA ARG A 89 -9.42 4.33 -17.43
C ARG A 89 -8.07 3.63 -17.32
N PRO A 90 -6.99 4.25 -17.84
CA PRO A 90 -5.63 3.73 -17.67
C PRO A 90 -5.22 3.41 -16.23
N TYR A 91 -5.84 4.07 -15.25
CA TYR A 91 -5.64 3.82 -13.84
C TYR A 91 -6.98 3.75 -13.14
N THR A 92 -7.15 2.73 -12.31
CA THR A 92 -8.27 2.60 -11.38
C THR A 92 -7.72 2.73 -9.97
N TYR A 93 -8.17 3.73 -9.23
CA TYR A 93 -7.70 4.02 -7.88
C TYR A 93 -8.55 3.27 -6.86
N VAL A 94 -7.90 2.47 -6.03
CA VAL A 94 -8.52 1.71 -4.95
C VAL A 94 -7.88 2.16 -3.64
N GLN A 95 -8.69 2.68 -2.73
CA GLN A 95 -8.23 3.18 -1.44
C GLN A 95 -9.14 2.62 -0.34
N GLY A 96 -8.59 1.76 0.51
CA GLY A 96 -9.27 1.34 1.73
C GLY A 96 -9.20 2.40 2.82
N MET A 97 -8.04 3.03 2.97
CA MET A 97 -7.82 4.05 3.99
C MET A 97 -6.80 5.09 3.51
N GLN A 98 -7.01 6.34 3.91
CA GLN A 98 -5.99 7.39 3.90
C GLN A 98 -5.39 7.50 5.32
N THR A 99 -4.07 7.50 5.44
CA THR A 99 -3.36 7.45 6.73
C THR A 99 -1.97 8.07 6.65
N THR A 100 -1.22 8.00 7.74
CA THR A 100 0.20 8.33 7.87
C THR A 100 0.93 7.17 8.56
N TRP A 101 2.26 7.15 8.51
CA TRP A 101 3.02 6.09 9.19
C TRP A 101 2.87 6.19 10.71
N LEU A 102 2.76 7.40 11.26
CA LEU A 102 2.51 7.61 12.69
C LEU A 102 1.12 7.13 13.12
N GLN A 103 0.09 7.39 12.32
CA GLN A 103 -1.27 6.88 12.60
C GLN A 103 -1.31 5.35 12.54
N LEU A 104 -0.63 4.71 11.57
CA LEU A 104 -0.52 3.26 11.54
C LEU A 104 0.25 2.70 12.74
N ALA A 105 1.35 3.35 13.15
CA ALA A 105 2.10 2.94 14.34
C ALA A 105 1.20 2.96 15.59
N GLU A 106 0.36 3.98 15.73
CA GLU A 106 -0.58 4.10 16.84
C GLU A 106 -1.64 2.99 16.81
N LEU A 107 -2.21 2.68 15.64
CA LEU A 107 -3.17 1.57 15.50
C LEU A 107 -2.55 0.22 15.85
N VAL A 108 -1.31 -0.04 15.40
CA VAL A 108 -0.58 -1.27 15.72
C VAL A 108 -0.31 -1.39 17.22
N LYS A 109 0.03 -0.27 17.90
CA LYS A 109 0.23 -0.24 19.36
C LYS A 109 -1.06 -0.50 20.13
N THR A 110 -2.13 0.18 19.76
CA THR A 110 -3.38 0.24 20.54
C THR A 110 -4.35 -0.89 20.19
N VAL A 111 -4.66 -1.07 18.91
CA VAL A 111 -5.60 -2.07 18.42
C VAL A 111 -4.88 -3.40 18.19
N GLY A 112 -3.71 -3.36 17.57
CA GLY A 112 -2.87 -4.53 17.28
C GLY A 112 -2.19 -5.16 18.50
N GLY A 113 -2.21 -4.49 19.66
CA GLY A 113 -1.68 -5.01 20.91
C GLY A 113 -0.15 -5.04 21.00
N VAL A 114 0.57 -4.39 20.08
CA VAL A 114 2.04 -4.28 20.11
C VAL A 114 2.45 -3.02 20.88
N SER A 115 2.11 -2.97 22.16
CA SER A 115 2.28 -1.78 23.00
C SER A 115 3.74 -1.34 23.18
N ASP A 116 4.69 -2.26 22.99
CA ASP A 116 6.14 -2.04 23.06
C ASP A 116 6.78 -1.73 21.71
N LEU A 117 6.00 -1.42 20.66
CA LEU A 117 6.50 -1.06 19.33
C LEU A 117 7.48 0.13 19.39
N LYS A 118 8.73 -0.12 18.98
CA LYS A 118 9.79 0.90 18.92
C LYS A 118 9.75 1.62 17.59
N VAL A 119 9.46 2.92 17.63
CA VAL A 119 9.42 3.77 16.43
C VAL A 119 10.73 4.55 16.32
N SER A 120 11.34 4.53 15.15
CA SER A 120 12.51 5.32 14.79
C SER A 120 12.29 5.97 13.42
N PHE A 121 13.14 6.94 13.09
CA PHE A 121 13.01 7.72 11.86
C PHE A 121 14.31 7.67 11.07
N GLU A 122 14.19 7.59 9.75
CA GLU A 122 15.31 7.64 8.83
C GLU A 122 15.24 8.93 8.00
N PRO A 123 16.27 9.80 8.06
CA PRO A 123 16.27 11.05 7.32
C PRO A 123 16.13 10.86 5.81
N ILE A 124 15.28 11.69 5.18
CA ILE A 124 15.04 11.61 3.73
C ILE A 124 16.33 11.78 2.92
N ASP A 125 17.24 12.64 3.36
CA ASP A 125 18.47 12.90 2.62
C ASP A 125 19.45 11.71 2.68
N GLU A 126 19.42 10.91 3.75
CA GLU A 126 20.17 9.65 3.81
C GLU A 126 19.59 8.61 2.84
N ILE A 127 18.26 8.51 2.77
CA ILE A 127 17.58 7.62 1.82
C ILE A 127 17.87 8.02 0.37
N LYS A 128 17.85 9.33 0.07
CA LYS A 128 18.23 9.84 -1.26
C LYS A 128 19.69 9.56 -1.58
N ALA A 129 20.60 9.78 -0.65
CA ALA A 129 22.02 9.48 -0.84
C ALA A 129 22.25 7.99 -1.12
N ALA A 130 21.53 7.09 -0.44
CA ALA A 130 21.57 5.66 -0.73
C ALA A 130 21.04 5.34 -2.15
N LEU A 131 19.97 6.00 -2.57
CA LEU A 131 19.40 5.86 -3.93
C LEU A 131 20.35 6.38 -5.02
N GLU A 132 21.13 7.42 -4.75
CA GLU A 132 22.13 7.97 -5.67
C GLU A 132 23.36 7.07 -5.79
N LYS A 133 23.87 6.57 -4.66
CA LYS A 133 25.02 5.66 -4.63
C LYS A 133 24.76 4.34 -5.35
N LYS A 134 23.53 3.83 -5.29
CA LYS A 134 23.12 2.55 -5.90
C LYS A 134 24.10 1.41 -5.60
N GLU A 135 24.51 1.28 -4.34
CA GLU A 135 25.54 0.32 -3.91
C GLU A 135 25.25 -1.13 -4.35
N SER A 136 23.97 -1.48 -4.44
CA SER A 136 23.50 -2.69 -5.10
C SER A 136 22.09 -2.50 -5.67
N PRO A 137 21.63 -3.36 -6.60
CA PRO A 137 20.24 -3.34 -7.07
C PRO A 137 19.22 -3.46 -5.94
N GLN A 138 19.50 -4.28 -4.93
CA GLN A 138 18.60 -4.49 -3.80
C GLN A 138 18.56 -3.27 -2.87
N ALA A 139 19.71 -2.65 -2.60
CA ALA A 139 19.78 -1.41 -1.80
C ALA A 139 19.06 -0.25 -2.51
N ALA A 140 19.23 -0.12 -3.82
CA ALA A 140 18.51 0.86 -4.62
C ALA A 140 16.99 0.63 -4.56
N LEU A 141 16.53 -0.61 -4.74
CA LEU A 141 15.12 -0.96 -4.64
C LEU A 141 14.55 -0.65 -3.24
N LEU A 142 15.31 -0.96 -2.18
CA LEU A 142 14.91 -0.65 -0.81
C LEU A 142 14.74 0.86 -0.61
N ALA A 143 15.70 1.66 -1.07
CA ALA A 143 15.61 3.11 -1.02
C ALA A 143 14.41 3.65 -1.84
N GLU A 144 14.12 3.06 -3.02
CA GLU A 144 12.93 3.40 -3.81
C GLU A 144 11.63 3.15 -3.04
N PHE A 145 11.52 2.00 -2.34
CA PHE A 145 10.36 1.65 -1.52
C PHE A 145 10.20 2.61 -0.34
N LYS A 146 11.29 2.94 0.36
CA LYS A 146 11.29 3.94 1.45
C LYS A 146 10.83 5.32 0.96
N MET A 147 11.15 5.68 -0.28
CA MET A 147 10.74 6.97 -0.87
C MET A 147 9.30 7.00 -1.39
N LEU A 148 8.56 5.89 -1.44
CA LEU A 148 7.19 5.87 -2.00
C LEU A 148 6.25 6.87 -1.34
N VAL A 149 6.22 6.89 0.00
CA VAL A 149 5.36 7.81 0.75
C VAL A 149 5.91 9.25 0.76
N PRO A 150 7.18 9.51 1.13
CA PRO A 150 7.71 10.87 1.17
C PRO A 150 7.72 11.60 -0.19
N SER A 151 7.74 10.86 -1.31
CA SER A 151 7.65 11.44 -2.65
C SER A 151 6.22 11.65 -3.15
N GLY A 152 5.21 11.36 -2.33
CA GLY A 152 3.79 11.48 -2.68
C GLY A 152 3.29 10.41 -3.67
N ARG A 153 4.07 9.37 -3.98
CA ARG A 153 3.68 8.33 -4.96
C ARG A 153 2.51 7.47 -4.48
N CYS A 154 2.27 7.42 -3.16
CA CYS A 154 1.13 6.74 -2.56
C CYS A 154 0.00 7.71 -2.14
N THR A 155 0.15 9.01 -2.36
CA THR A 155 -0.89 10.01 -2.08
C THR A 155 -1.83 10.11 -3.27
N PHE A 156 -3.09 9.73 -3.08
CA PHE A 156 -4.06 9.68 -4.17
C PHE A 156 -4.91 10.93 -4.25
N ASP A 157 -5.26 11.30 -5.48
CA ASP A 157 -6.26 12.30 -5.80
C ASP A 157 -7.64 11.78 -5.38
N GLN A 158 -8.28 12.48 -4.42
CA GLN A 158 -9.50 12.01 -3.78
C GLN A 158 -10.71 12.03 -4.72
N GLU A 159 -10.74 12.94 -5.69
CA GLU A 159 -11.82 12.96 -6.70
C GLU A 159 -11.73 11.74 -7.62
N LYS A 160 -10.50 11.31 -7.95
CA LYS A 160 -10.29 10.07 -8.74
C LYS A 160 -10.69 8.82 -7.96
N VAL A 161 -10.31 8.74 -6.68
CA VAL A 161 -10.71 7.64 -5.78
C VAL A 161 -12.22 7.54 -5.69
N LYS A 162 -12.91 8.67 -5.42
CA LYS A 162 -14.36 8.71 -5.30
C LYS A 162 -15.05 8.32 -6.60
N ARG A 163 -14.60 8.86 -7.73
CA ARG A 163 -15.13 8.53 -9.05
C ARG A 163 -15.03 7.03 -9.33
N ASP A 164 -13.84 6.46 -9.21
CA ASP A 164 -13.62 5.06 -9.58
C ASP A 164 -14.40 4.11 -8.65
N ARG A 165 -14.55 4.46 -7.37
CA ARG A 165 -15.40 3.72 -6.45
C ARG A 165 -16.86 3.73 -6.88
N VAL A 166 -17.42 4.90 -7.18
CA VAL A 166 -18.83 5.04 -7.59
C VAL A 166 -19.09 4.34 -8.91
N GLU A 167 -18.18 4.47 -9.88
CA GLU A 167 -18.37 3.92 -11.22
C GLU A 167 -18.19 2.39 -11.29
N HIS A 168 -17.31 1.80 -10.46
CA HIS A 168 -16.89 0.42 -10.68
C HIS A 168 -17.18 -0.53 -9.51
N PHE A 169 -17.15 -0.07 -8.27
CA PHE A 169 -17.26 -0.93 -7.09
C PHE A 169 -17.96 -0.25 -5.90
N PRO A 170 -19.16 0.34 -6.10
CA PRO A 170 -19.81 1.15 -5.06
C PRO A 170 -20.17 0.36 -3.80
N ASN A 171 -20.41 -0.94 -3.95
CA ASN A 171 -20.87 -1.84 -2.87
C ASN A 171 -19.73 -2.63 -2.22
N VAL A 172 -18.48 -2.49 -2.69
CA VAL A 172 -17.36 -3.18 -2.07
C VAL A 172 -17.00 -2.46 -0.77
N HIS A 173 -17.09 -3.20 0.33
CA HIS A 173 -16.50 -2.77 1.61
C HIS A 173 -14.98 -2.91 1.53
N LEU A 174 -14.30 -1.77 1.62
CA LEU A 174 -12.84 -1.71 1.68
C LEU A 174 -12.46 -1.49 3.14
N ARG A 175 -11.82 -2.49 3.75
CA ARG A 175 -11.51 -2.47 5.17
C ARG A 175 -10.42 -1.44 5.48
N THR A 176 -10.55 -0.85 6.65
CA THR A 176 -9.56 0.02 7.29
C THR A 176 -8.51 -0.80 8.04
N ALA A 177 -7.41 -0.15 8.42
CA ALA A 177 -6.37 -0.79 9.22
C ALA A 177 -6.89 -1.24 10.59
N GLN A 178 -7.81 -0.49 11.18
CA GLN A 178 -8.46 -0.85 12.44
C GLN A 178 -9.28 -2.13 12.30
N GLU A 179 -10.11 -2.25 11.26
CA GLU A 179 -10.92 -3.46 11.03
C GLU A 179 -10.05 -4.71 10.83
N LEU A 180 -8.95 -4.62 10.06
CA LEU A 180 -8.02 -5.74 9.90
C LEU A 180 -7.40 -6.19 11.24
N LEU A 181 -6.99 -5.23 12.08
CA LEU A 181 -6.42 -5.51 13.39
C LEU A 181 -7.47 -6.09 14.35
N GLU A 182 -8.70 -5.59 14.31
CA GLU A 182 -9.82 -6.10 15.11
C GLU A 182 -10.22 -7.52 14.70
N GLU A 183 -10.28 -7.82 13.39
CA GLU A 183 -10.54 -9.18 12.87
C GLU A 183 -9.51 -10.18 13.42
N VAL A 184 -8.21 -9.86 13.34
CA VAL A 184 -7.14 -10.73 13.87
C VAL A 184 -7.17 -10.82 15.39
N LYS A 185 -7.54 -9.74 16.09
CA LYS A 185 -7.68 -9.76 17.55
C LYS A 185 -8.84 -10.66 18.00
N GLN A 186 -9.94 -10.69 17.24
CA GLN A 186 -11.11 -11.52 17.52
C GLN A 186 -10.84 -12.98 17.19
N ASP A 187 -10.20 -13.27 16.06
CA ASP A 187 -9.77 -14.60 15.66
C ASP A 187 -8.30 -14.58 15.19
N PRO A 188 -7.34 -14.96 16.06
CA PRO A 188 -5.92 -14.98 15.72
C PRO A 188 -5.54 -15.91 14.57
N LYS A 189 -6.44 -16.80 14.12
CA LYS A 189 -6.22 -17.72 13.00
C LYS A 189 -6.90 -17.25 11.71
N VAL A 190 -7.64 -16.13 11.73
CA VAL A 190 -8.30 -15.61 10.54
C VAL A 190 -7.27 -15.26 9.47
N ILE A 191 -7.57 -15.59 8.23
CA ILE A 191 -6.80 -15.11 7.09
C ILE A 191 -7.55 -13.90 6.51
N ILE A 192 -6.97 -12.71 6.67
CA ILE A 192 -7.56 -11.45 6.21
C ILE A 192 -7.43 -11.22 4.71
#